data_AF-A0A6A0H076-F1
#
_entry.id   AF-A0A6A0H076-F1
#
_cell.length_a   1.000
_cell.length_b   1.000
_cell.length_c   1.000
_cell.angle_alpha   90.00
_cell.angle_beta   90.00
_cell.angle_gamma   90.00
#
_symmetry.space_group_name_H-M   'P 1'
#
loop_
_entity.id
_entity.type
_entity.pdbx_description
1 polymer ?
#
loop_
_entity_poly.entity_id
_entity_poly.type
_entity_poly.pdbx_seq_one_letter_code
_entity_poly.pdbx_strand_id
1 'polypeptide(L)'
;MNTRQCIQCIEPLSPPQVSCRFKLPPGTYCIVPSTFEPQEEGEFLLRVFSEKANVMEENDGDVGFGQVDERVKPASEEEAAEQDERIRGFFAKVAGEDLEIDWSELQSVLNYAMKREFEFEGFSKDICRSMISMMDVDRSGKLGLREFIRLWTDIRTWK
;
A
#
# COMPACT_ATOMS: atom_id res chain seq x y z
N MET A 1 -12.18 13.91 -19.73
CA MET A 1 -12.13 12.44 -19.75
C MET A 1 -12.25 11.99 -21.20
N ASN A 2 -11.12 11.69 -21.86
CA ASN A 2 -11.16 11.14 -23.22
C ASN A 2 -11.56 9.67 -23.13
N THR A 3 -12.67 9.29 -23.75
CA THR A 3 -13.09 7.90 -23.89
C THR A 3 -12.11 7.15 -24.78
N ARG A 4 -11.15 6.43 -24.18
CA ARG A 4 -10.30 5.48 -24.89
C ARG A 4 -11.15 4.27 -25.26
N GLN A 5 -11.13 3.87 -26.52
CA GLN A 5 -11.85 2.69 -26.98
C GLN A 5 -10.98 1.45 -26.77
N CYS A 6 -11.52 0.44 -26.09
CA CYS A 6 -10.83 -0.83 -25.89
C CYS A 6 -10.92 -1.69 -27.15
N ILE A 7 -9.82 -2.32 -27.52
CA ILE A 7 -9.77 -3.31 -28.60
C ILE A 7 -9.88 -4.69 -27.96
N GLN A 8 -10.89 -5.47 -28.37
CA GLN A 8 -11.15 -6.80 -27.82
C GLN A 8 -10.96 -7.87 -28.89
N CYS A 9 -10.14 -8.86 -28.58
CA CYS A 9 -9.99 -10.09 -29.35
C CYS A 9 -10.20 -11.25 -28.37
N ILE A 10 -11.27 -12.02 -28.56
CA ILE A 10 -11.58 -13.20 -27.74
C ILE A 10 -11.46 -14.41 -28.65
N GLU A 11 -10.61 -15.36 -28.28
CA GLU A 11 -10.61 -16.70 -28.87
C GLU A 11 -10.98 -17.72 -27.78
N PRO A 12 -11.93 -18.65 -28.04
CA PRO A 12 -12.47 -19.56 -27.03
C PRO A 12 -11.59 -20.78 -26.70
N LEU A 13 -10.46 -20.93 -27.39
CA LEU A 13 -9.41 -21.92 -27.05
C LEU A 13 -8.18 -21.14 -26.56
N SER A 14 -7.24 -21.76 -25.83
CA SER A 14 -5.95 -21.15 -25.49
C SER A 14 -4.86 -21.52 -26.52
N PRO A 15 -4.85 -20.93 -27.72
CA PRO A 15 -3.70 -21.09 -28.60
C PRO A 15 -2.49 -20.40 -27.95
N PRO A 16 -1.27 -20.85 -28.25
CA PRO A 16 -0.05 -20.19 -27.77
C PRO A 16 0.11 -18.74 -28.27
N GLN A 17 -0.70 -18.34 -29.26
CA GLN A 17 -0.75 -16.99 -29.80
C GLN A 17 -2.16 -16.67 -30.28
N VAL A 18 -2.67 -15.50 -29.89
CA VAL A 18 -3.87 -14.88 -30.45
C VAL A 18 -3.44 -13.71 -31.33
N SER A 19 -3.96 -13.61 -32.55
CA SER A 19 -3.64 -12.54 -33.50
C SER A 19 -4.88 -12.04 -34.20
N CYS A 20 -5.01 -10.72 -34.32
CA CYS A 20 -6.17 -10.07 -34.89
C CYS A 20 -5.77 -8.88 -35.76
N ARG A 21 -6.55 -8.62 -36.81
CA ARG A 21 -6.36 -7.48 -37.70
C ARG A 21 -7.56 -6.55 -37.59
N PHE A 22 -7.30 -5.30 -37.23
CA PHE A 22 -8.33 -4.27 -37.11
C PHE A 22 -8.14 -3.16 -38.13
N LYS A 23 -9.25 -2.53 -38.52
CA LYS A 23 -9.27 -1.24 -39.24
C LYS A 23 -10.02 -0.24 -38.37
N LEU A 24 -9.27 0.63 -37.71
CA LEU A 24 -9.81 1.60 -36.76
C LEU A 24 -9.72 3.02 -37.34
N PRO A 25 -10.66 3.91 -37.01
CA PRO A 25 -10.49 5.34 -37.23
C PRO A 25 -9.21 5.87 -36.53
N PRO A 26 -8.67 7.04 -36.93
CA PRO A 26 -7.59 7.67 -36.19
C PRO A 26 -8.04 8.03 -34.77
N GLY A 27 -7.26 7.65 -33.75
CA GLY A 27 -7.59 7.91 -32.35
C GLY A 27 -6.62 7.24 -31.37
N THR A 28 -6.91 7.40 -30.07
CA THR A 28 -6.17 6.77 -28.98
C THR A 28 -6.94 5.55 -28.48
N TYR A 29 -6.27 4.40 -28.47
CA TYR A 29 -6.85 3.11 -28.10
C TYR A 29 -6.11 2.53 -26.90
N CYS A 30 -6.82 1.73 -26.10
CA CYS A 30 -6.21 0.93 -25.04
C CYS A 30 -6.27 -0.55 -25.44
N ILE A 31 -5.15 -1.26 -25.30
CA ILE A 31 -5.08 -2.71 -25.46
C ILE A 31 -4.92 -3.29 -24.07
N VAL A 32 -5.87 -4.13 -23.66
CA VAL A 32 -5.85 -4.80 -22.36
C VAL A 32 -5.64 -6.30 -22.61
N PRO A 33 -4.41 -6.81 -22.48
CA PRO A 33 -4.17 -8.26 -22.54
C PRO A 33 -4.73 -8.92 -21.26
N SER A 34 -5.50 -9.98 -21.41
CA SER A 34 -6.05 -10.75 -20.29
C SER A 34 -6.22 -12.23 -20.65
N THR A 35 -6.24 -13.08 -19.62
CA THR A 35 -6.72 -14.46 -19.71
C THR A 35 -8.25 -14.49 -19.79
N PHE A 36 -8.81 -15.68 -20.04
CA PHE A 36 -10.27 -15.85 -20.05
C PHE A 36 -10.82 -15.90 -18.61
N GLU A 37 -10.21 -16.70 -17.75
CA GLU A 37 -10.57 -16.80 -16.34
C GLU A 37 -9.72 -15.85 -15.47
N PRO A 38 -10.29 -15.26 -14.41
CA PRO A 38 -9.54 -14.45 -13.47
C PRO A 38 -8.55 -15.31 -12.67
N GLN A 39 -7.49 -14.68 -12.16
CA GLN A 39 -6.46 -15.30 -11.30
C GLN A 39 -5.61 -16.37 -12.02
N GLU A 40 -5.60 -16.39 -13.34
CA GLU A 40 -4.64 -17.18 -14.11
C GLU A 40 -3.33 -16.39 -14.30
N GLU A 41 -2.23 -16.97 -13.82
CA GLU A 41 -0.89 -16.41 -14.03
C GLU A 41 -0.35 -16.81 -15.41
N GLY A 42 0.26 -15.86 -16.10
CA GLY A 42 0.88 -16.12 -17.40
C GLY A 42 1.80 -15.00 -17.85
N GLU A 43 2.86 -15.38 -18.56
CA GLU A 43 3.73 -14.45 -19.28
C GLU A 43 3.20 -14.24 -20.70
N PHE A 44 3.25 -13.00 -21.20
CA PHE A 44 2.78 -12.68 -22.54
C PHE A 44 3.73 -11.72 -23.26
N LEU A 45 3.60 -11.67 -24.59
CA LEU A 45 4.30 -10.72 -25.44
C LEU A 45 3.31 -10.08 -26.41
N LEU A 46 3.04 -8.79 -26.21
CA LEU A 46 2.20 -8.01 -27.12
C LEU A 46 3.05 -7.42 -28.25
N ARG A 47 2.68 -7.72 -29.51
CA ARG A 47 3.30 -7.13 -30.71
C ARG A 47 2.23 -6.43 -31.53
N VAL A 48 2.45 -5.17 -31.87
CA VAL A 48 1.53 -4.36 -32.68
C VAL A 48 2.20 -3.96 -33.98
N PHE A 49 1.56 -4.32 -35.09
CA PHE A 49 1.98 -3.96 -36.44
C PHE A 49 0.98 -2.97 -37.02
N SER A 50 1.46 -1.79 -37.44
CA SER A 50 0.63 -0.76 -38.07
C SER A 50 1.19 -0.40 -39.44
N GLU A 51 0.29 -0.17 -40.41
CA GLU A 51 0.67 0.28 -41.76
C GLU A 51 1.23 1.71 -41.75
N LYS A 52 0.86 2.50 -40.74
CA LYS A 52 1.32 3.88 -40.51
C LYS A 52 2.04 3.96 -39.18
N ALA A 53 2.91 4.96 -39.02
CA ALA A 53 3.54 5.24 -37.73
C ALA A 53 2.48 5.40 -36.63
N ASN A 54 2.74 4.78 -35.48
CA ASN A 54 1.94 4.91 -34.27
C ASN A 54 2.85 5.25 -33.08
N VAL A 55 2.24 5.71 -31.99
CA VAL A 55 2.91 5.90 -30.71
C VAL A 55 2.30 4.89 -29.74
N MET A 56 3.16 4.10 -29.11
CA MET A 56 2.78 3.09 -28.14
C MET A 56 3.45 3.43 -26.82
N GLU A 57 2.68 3.46 -25.74
CA GLU A 57 3.17 3.67 -24.38
C GLU A 57 2.48 2.66 -23.45
N GLU A 58 3.18 2.28 -22.39
CA GLU A 58 2.56 1.55 -21.30
C GLU A 58 1.66 2.50 -20.52
N ASN A 59 0.41 2.11 -20.32
CA ASN A 59 -0.54 2.90 -19.56
C ASN A 59 -0.62 2.38 -18.12
N ASP A 60 0.42 2.71 -17.35
CA ASP A 60 0.51 2.41 -15.92
C ASP A 60 0.72 3.69 -15.10
N GLY A 61 0.60 3.60 -13.77
CA GLY A 61 0.90 4.68 -12.85
C GLY A 61 2.40 4.90 -12.67
N ASP A 62 2.80 6.15 -12.47
CA ASP A 62 4.17 6.47 -12.09
C ASP A 62 4.48 5.94 -10.68
N VAL A 63 5.66 5.32 -10.52
CA VAL A 63 6.15 4.96 -9.19
C VAL A 63 6.61 6.23 -8.49
N GLY A 64 5.92 6.57 -7.40
CA GLY A 64 6.26 7.73 -6.59
C GLY A 64 5.48 7.79 -5.29
N PHE A 65 5.77 8.81 -4.50
CA PHE A 65 4.94 9.16 -3.36
C PHE A 65 3.64 9.79 -3.88
N GLY A 66 2.50 9.17 -3.56
CA GLY A 66 1.20 9.73 -3.88
C GLY A 66 0.97 11.07 -3.17
N GLN A 67 -0.02 11.83 -3.65
CA GLN A 67 -0.50 12.98 -2.88
C GLN A 67 -1.07 12.49 -1.54
N VAL A 68 -0.87 13.28 -0.48
CA VAL A 68 -1.47 12.98 0.82
C VAL A 68 -2.97 12.84 0.62
N ASP A 69 -3.53 11.70 1.03
CA ASP A 69 -4.96 11.42 0.90
C ASP A 69 -5.75 12.45 1.70
N GLU A 70 -6.59 13.26 1.06
CA GLU A 70 -7.38 14.30 1.75
C GLU A 70 -8.37 13.73 2.78
N ARG A 71 -8.66 12.42 2.73
CA ARG A 71 -9.43 11.71 3.77
C ARG A 71 -8.63 11.56 5.06
N VAL A 72 -7.31 11.54 4.97
CA VAL A 72 -6.39 11.61 6.11
C VAL A 72 -6.21 13.08 6.48
N LYS A 73 -7.18 13.61 7.26
CA LYS A 73 -7.01 14.93 7.85
C LYS A 73 -6.01 14.83 9.00
N PRO A 74 -4.98 15.70 9.06
CA PRO A 74 -4.22 15.83 10.29
C PRO A 74 -5.19 16.22 11.41
N ALA A 75 -5.09 15.56 12.55
CA ALA A 75 -5.86 15.92 13.73
C ALA A 75 -5.65 17.42 14.02
N SER A 76 -6.69 18.11 14.48
CA SER A 76 -6.52 19.48 14.97
C SER A 76 -5.52 19.50 16.14
N GLU A 77 -4.87 20.65 16.39
CA GLU A 77 -3.88 20.76 17.47
C GLU A 77 -4.44 20.33 18.83
N GLU A 78 -5.73 20.59 19.08
CA GLU A 78 -6.45 20.18 20.29
C GLU A 78 -6.65 18.65 20.36
N GLU A 79 -7.08 18.02 19.26
CA GLU A 79 -7.26 16.56 19.18
C GLU A 79 -5.92 15.82 19.30
N ALA A 80 -4.86 16.34 18.69
CA ALA A 80 -3.52 15.79 18.80
C ALA A 80 -3.02 15.82 20.25
N ALA A 81 -3.25 16.93 20.97
CA ALA A 81 -2.84 17.05 22.38
C ALA A 81 -3.59 16.08 23.31
N GLU A 82 -4.90 15.88 23.10
CA GLU A 82 -5.67 14.90 23.88
C GLU A 82 -5.25 13.44 23.59
N GLN A 83 -4.93 13.14 22.33
CA GLN A 83 -4.42 11.82 21.95
C GLN A 83 -3.03 11.59 22.54
N ASP A 84 -2.14 12.59 22.48
CA ASP A 84 -0.81 12.54 23.07
C ASP A 84 -0.86 12.18 24.56
N GLU A 85 -1.78 12.76 25.34
CA GLU A 85 -1.89 12.46 26.78
C GLU A 85 -2.35 11.02 27.03
N ARG A 86 -3.32 10.52 26.25
CA ARG A 86 -3.76 9.11 26.34
C ARG A 86 -2.65 8.15 25.93
N ILE A 87 -1.90 8.49 24.89
CA ILE A 87 -0.79 7.68 24.38
C ILE A 87 0.39 7.70 25.36
N ARG A 88 0.67 8.84 26.01
CA ARG A 88 1.67 8.95 27.09
C ARG A 88 1.37 8.04 28.25
N GLY A 89 0.10 7.99 28.70
CA GLY A 89 -0.32 7.07 29.75
C GLY A 89 -0.20 5.60 29.35
N PHE A 90 -0.27 5.30 28.06
CA PHE A 90 -0.09 3.95 27.52
C PHE A 90 1.39 3.59 27.36
N PHE A 91 2.19 4.53 26.86
CA PHE A 91 3.65 4.44 26.80
C PHE A 91 4.24 4.16 28.18
N ALA A 92 3.85 4.92 29.21
CA ALA A 92 4.38 4.74 30.56
C ALA A 92 4.02 3.39 31.21
N LYS A 93 3.01 2.67 30.70
CA LYS A 93 2.66 1.32 31.16
C LYS A 93 3.42 0.22 30.44
N VAL A 94 3.97 0.52 29.27
CA VAL A 94 4.58 -0.45 28.35
C VAL A 94 6.08 -0.29 28.34
N ALA A 95 6.57 0.95 28.34
CA ALA A 95 7.98 1.26 28.50
C ALA A 95 8.45 0.81 29.88
N GLY A 96 9.54 0.06 29.90
CA GLY A 96 10.17 -0.42 31.12
C GLY A 96 10.86 0.70 31.90
N GLU A 97 11.83 0.32 32.73
CA GLU A 97 12.62 1.25 33.54
C GLU A 97 13.50 2.19 32.69
N ASP A 98 13.79 1.81 31.46
CA ASP A 98 14.60 2.55 30.50
C ASP A 98 13.84 3.66 29.76
N LEU A 99 12.51 3.72 29.93
CA LEU A 99 11.63 4.67 29.24
C LEU A 99 11.76 4.60 27.71
N GLU A 100 12.03 3.41 27.19
CA GLU A 100 12.07 3.09 25.77
C GLU A 100 11.23 1.83 25.52
N ILE A 101 10.70 1.68 24.32
CA ILE A 101 9.89 0.51 23.95
C ILE A 101 10.69 -0.36 22.97
N ASP A 102 10.94 -1.61 23.36
CA ASP A 102 11.57 -2.60 22.48
C ASP A 102 10.54 -3.33 21.59
N TRP A 103 11.04 -4.21 20.71
CA TRP A 103 10.18 -4.94 19.76
C TRP A 103 9.18 -5.88 20.44
N SER A 104 9.52 -6.43 21.61
CA SER A 104 8.69 -7.37 22.35
C SER A 104 7.57 -6.61 23.08
N GLU A 105 7.92 -5.49 23.70
CA GLU A 105 6.97 -4.58 24.34
C GLU A 105 6.00 -3.99 23.31
N LEU A 106 6.52 -3.55 22.15
CA LEU A 106 5.71 -3.08 21.02
C LEU A 106 4.75 -4.19 20.51
N GLN A 107 5.24 -5.43 20.40
CA GLN A 107 4.42 -6.56 19.96
C GLN A 107 3.27 -6.83 20.94
N SER A 108 3.57 -6.88 22.25
CA SER A 108 2.57 -7.12 23.29
C SER A 108 1.49 -6.05 23.27
N VAL A 109 1.88 -4.78 23.16
CA VAL A 109 0.94 -3.67 23.20
C VAL A 109 0.07 -3.59 21.94
N LEU A 110 0.65 -3.78 20.75
CA LEU A 110 -0.11 -3.77 19.50
C LEU A 110 -1.06 -4.96 19.42
N ASN A 111 -0.62 -6.14 19.86
CA ASN A 111 -1.49 -7.32 19.92
C ASN A 111 -2.66 -7.12 20.89
N TYR A 112 -2.40 -6.53 22.07
CA TYR A 112 -3.45 -6.23 23.02
C TYR A 112 -4.49 -5.25 22.46
N ALA A 113 -4.02 -4.20 21.78
CA ALA A 113 -4.91 -3.18 21.23
C ALA A 113 -5.70 -3.68 20.00
N MET A 114 -5.06 -4.40 19.09
CA MET A 114 -5.65 -4.76 17.79
C MET A 114 -6.43 -6.08 17.81
N LYS A 115 -6.06 -7.06 18.64
CA LYS A 115 -6.82 -8.33 18.72
C LYS A 115 -8.24 -8.17 19.27
N ARG A 116 -8.54 -7.03 19.87
CA ARG A 116 -9.92 -6.68 20.28
C ARG A 116 -10.81 -6.32 19.10
N GLU A 117 -10.21 -5.97 17.98
CA GLU A 117 -10.90 -5.38 16.83
C GLU A 117 -10.76 -6.25 15.56
N PHE A 118 -9.68 -7.04 15.46
CA PHE A 118 -9.38 -7.90 14.32
C PHE A 118 -9.11 -9.34 14.76
N GLU A 119 -9.56 -10.31 13.96
CA GLU A 119 -9.23 -11.72 14.13
C GLU A 119 -7.93 -12.03 13.38
N PHE A 120 -6.81 -12.07 14.11
CA PHE A 120 -5.49 -12.41 13.57
C PHE A 120 -4.58 -13.01 14.66
N GLU A 121 -3.54 -13.74 14.26
CA GLU A 121 -2.64 -14.45 15.18
C GLU A 121 -1.77 -13.52 16.02
N GLY A 122 -1.62 -12.27 15.60
CA GLY A 122 -0.76 -11.26 16.22
C GLY A 122 0.32 -10.77 15.26
N PHE A 123 0.96 -9.67 15.63
CA PHE A 123 2.11 -9.14 14.90
C PHE A 123 3.31 -10.04 15.12
N SER A 124 4.05 -10.36 14.05
CA SER A 124 5.31 -11.09 14.14
C SER A 124 6.42 -10.17 14.66
N LYS A 125 7.51 -10.79 15.11
CA LYS A 125 8.72 -10.09 15.54
C LYS A 125 9.32 -9.21 14.44
N ASP A 126 9.32 -9.70 13.20
CA ASP A 126 9.91 -8.98 12.08
C ASP A 126 9.09 -7.74 11.69
N ILE A 127 7.75 -7.82 11.82
CA ILE A 127 6.89 -6.67 11.61
C ILE A 127 7.16 -5.60 12.69
N CYS A 128 7.24 -5.99 13.96
CA CYS A 128 7.51 -5.05 15.05
C CYS A 128 8.89 -4.39 14.90
N ARG A 129 9.92 -5.16 14.51
CA ARG A 129 11.26 -4.62 14.20
C ARG A 129 11.24 -3.66 13.01
N SER A 130 10.46 -3.95 11.97
CA SER A 130 10.32 -3.07 10.81
C SER A 130 9.64 -1.76 11.19
N MET A 131 8.63 -1.80 12.06
CA MET A 131 7.98 -0.60 12.60
C MET A 131 8.94 0.25 13.44
N ILE A 132 9.74 -0.37 14.31
CA ILE A 132 10.77 0.34 15.08
C ILE A 132 11.77 0.99 14.13
N SER A 133 12.34 0.22 13.18
CA SER A 133 13.33 0.74 12.24
C SER A 133 12.81 1.90 11.38
N MET A 134 11.50 2.00 11.15
CA MET A 134 10.89 3.08 10.39
C MET A 134 10.78 4.38 11.21
N MET A 135 10.66 4.27 12.54
CA MET A 135 10.36 5.38 13.44
C MET A 135 11.55 5.81 14.31
N ASP A 136 12.55 4.95 14.44
CA ASP A 136 13.79 5.14 15.20
C ASP A 136 14.69 6.18 14.51
N VAL A 137 14.46 7.45 14.82
CA VAL A 137 15.19 8.60 14.26
C VAL A 137 16.56 8.73 14.91
N ASP A 138 16.65 8.40 16.20
CA ASP A 138 17.87 8.49 16.99
C ASP A 138 18.79 7.26 16.88
N ARG A 139 18.33 6.19 16.22
CA ARG A 139 19.03 4.92 16.00
C ARG A 139 19.32 4.17 17.30
N SER A 140 18.47 4.35 18.31
CA SER A 140 18.52 3.60 19.57
C SER A 140 18.22 2.11 19.38
N GLY A 141 17.51 1.74 18.31
CA GLY A 141 16.96 0.40 18.09
C GLY A 141 15.71 0.12 18.93
N LYS A 142 15.15 1.15 19.56
CA LYS A 142 13.92 1.14 20.37
C LYS A 142 13.10 2.38 20.03
N LEU A 143 11.98 2.58 20.72
CA LEU A 143 11.13 3.76 20.54
C LEU A 143 11.04 4.58 21.80
N GLY A 144 11.50 5.83 21.72
CA GLY A 144 11.18 6.84 22.72
C GLY A 144 9.71 7.30 22.61
N LEU A 145 9.26 8.08 23.59
CA LEU A 145 7.86 8.56 23.66
C LEU A 145 7.39 9.25 22.37
N ARG A 146 8.23 10.12 21.79
CA ARG A 146 7.86 10.88 20.57
C ARG A 146 7.72 9.98 19.36
N GLU A 147 8.62 9.01 19.21
CA GLU A 147 8.62 8.07 18.10
C GLU A 147 7.44 7.10 18.21
N PHE A 148 7.13 6.66 19.45
CA PHE A 148 5.96 5.85 19.72
C PHE A 148 4.65 6.58 19.45
N ILE A 149 4.52 7.86 19.84
CA ILE A 149 3.34 8.68 19.52
C ILE A 149 3.13 8.74 18.00
N ARG A 150 4.20 9.01 17.24
CA ARG A 150 4.13 9.07 15.78
C ARG A 150 3.69 7.74 15.19
N LEU A 151 4.32 6.63 15.60
CA LEU A 151 3.96 5.30 15.15
C LEU A 151 2.48 4.98 15.46
N TRP A 152 2.03 5.31 16.67
CA TRP A 152 0.68 5.02 17.11
C TRP A 152 -0.37 5.82 16.32
N THR A 153 -0.08 7.10 16.04
CA THR A 153 -0.92 7.94 15.19
C THR A 153 -0.99 7.37 13.78
N ASP A 154 0.14 7.02 13.17
CA ASP A 154 0.17 6.43 11.82
C ASP A 154 -0.67 5.13 11.79
N ILE A 155 -0.48 4.23 12.75
CA ILE A 155 -1.26 2.99 12.85
C ILE A 155 -2.76 3.26 13.02
N ARG A 156 -3.16 4.29 13.76
CA ARG A 156 -4.56 4.67 13.96
C ARG A 156 -5.19 5.32 12.75
N THR A 157 -4.41 6.05 11.96
CA THR A 157 -4.84 6.70 10.72
C THR A 157 -5.11 5.69 9.62
N TRP A 158 -4.30 4.64 9.52
CA TRP A 158 -4.42 3.60 8.47
C TRP A 158 -5.21 2.37 8.92
N LYS A 159 -5.83 2.42 10.11
CA LYS A 159 -6.77 1.42 10.59
C LYS A 159 -8.11 1.57 9.90
#